data_AF-A0A2G9RPG3-F1
#
_entry.id   AF-A0A2G9RPG3-F1
#
_cell.length_a   1.000
_cell.length_b   1.000
_cell.length_c   1.000
_cell.angle_alpha   90.00
_cell.angle_beta   90.00
_cell.angle_gamma   90.00
#
_symmetry.space_group_name_H-M   'P 1'
#
loop_
_entity.id
_entity.type
_entity.pdbx_description
1 polymer ?
#
loop_
_entity_poly.entity_id
_entity_poly.type
_entity_poly.pdbx_seq_one_letter_code
_entity_poly.pdbx_strand_id
1 'polypeptide(L)'
;MGAQDTLPVAAAFTETVNAYFKGADPNKCIVKITGEMVLSFPAGITRHFSNNPTPVPLTFRITNYSRLEHVLPNPQLLCCDNTQATPNAKEFWVNMPNLMTHLKKVSEQKPQATYYNVDMLKYQVSSQGLQSTPLNLAVNWRCDPTSTDLRIDYKYNPEAMTTPVALNNVQFVIPIDGGVTKLQAVLPPAAWSAEQQRILWKIPDISQKSENGGVGSLLARFQLTEGPSKPAPLVLQFTSEGSTLSGCDIELVGGGYRFSLIKKRFAAEVCYLQVVVRKMF
;
A
#
# COMPACT_ATOMS: atom_id res chain seq x y z
N MET A 1 -1.56 31.18 -26.58
CA MET A 1 -2.11 29.84 -26.85
C MET A 1 -2.48 29.24 -25.50
N GLY A 2 -3.78 29.09 -25.23
CA GLY A 2 -4.32 28.78 -23.91
C GLY A 2 -4.34 27.28 -23.61
N ALA A 3 -4.59 26.92 -22.36
CA ALA A 3 -4.65 25.56 -21.82
C ALA A 3 -5.69 24.60 -22.46
N GLN A 4 -6.32 24.97 -23.58
CA GLN A 4 -7.32 24.19 -24.32
C GLN A 4 -6.72 23.18 -25.32
N ASP A 5 -5.44 23.31 -25.71
CA ASP A 5 -4.84 22.46 -26.75
C ASP A 5 -4.08 21.21 -26.22
N THR A 6 -3.99 21.03 -24.90
CA THR A 6 -3.25 19.91 -24.28
C THR A 6 -4.18 18.82 -23.74
N LEU A 7 -3.89 17.55 -24.02
CA LEU A 7 -4.70 16.42 -23.61
C LEU A 7 -4.58 16.12 -22.10
N PRO A 8 -5.70 16.05 -21.35
CA PRO A 8 -5.64 15.72 -19.93
C PRO A 8 -5.45 14.21 -19.73
N VAL A 9 -4.50 13.85 -18.87
CA VAL A 9 -4.23 12.48 -18.42
C VAL A 9 -4.17 12.52 -16.89
N ALA A 10 -4.65 11.49 -16.19
CA ALA A 10 -4.38 11.35 -14.76
C ALA A 10 -3.35 10.24 -14.52
N ALA A 11 -2.59 10.35 -13.44
CA ALA A 11 -1.67 9.34 -13.00
C ALA A 11 -2.05 8.83 -11.60
N ALA A 12 -1.77 7.57 -11.31
CA ALA A 12 -1.94 6.99 -10.00
C ALA A 12 -0.73 6.12 -9.63
N PHE A 13 -0.13 6.39 -8.47
CA PHE A 13 0.78 5.47 -7.79
C PHE A 13 0.01 4.74 -6.69
N THR A 14 -0.02 3.42 -6.77
CA THR A 14 -0.63 2.57 -5.74
C THR A 14 0.42 1.60 -5.23
N GLU A 15 0.74 1.68 -3.94
CA GLU A 15 1.74 0.84 -3.29
C GLU A 15 1.12 -0.05 -2.22
N THR A 16 1.70 -1.23 -2.04
CA THR A 16 1.31 -2.21 -1.02
C THR A 16 2.52 -2.52 -0.17
N VAL A 17 2.40 -2.32 1.15
CA VAL A 17 3.41 -2.71 2.12
C VAL A 17 3.04 -4.04 2.76
N ASN A 18 3.97 -4.98 2.68
CA ASN A 18 3.91 -6.25 3.40
C ASN A 18 5.08 -6.26 4.38
N ALA A 19 4.78 -6.46 5.67
CA ALA A 19 5.80 -6.52 6.69
C ALA A 19 5.64 -7.79 7.52
N TYR A 20 6.76 -8.44 7.79
CA TYR A 20 6.85 -9.55 8.70
C TYR A 20 7.68 -9.15 9.90
N PHE A 21 7.12 -9.31 11.09
CA PHE A 21 7.77 -8.98 12.35
C PHE A 21 7.98 -10.27 13.16
N LYS A 22 9.12 -10.42 13.82
CA LYS A 22 9.40 -11.58 14.68
C LYS A 22 9.59 -11.13 16.12
N GLY A 23 8.52 -11.20 16.90
CA GLY A 23 8.47 -10.69 18.28
C GLY A 23 8.72 -9.18 18.36
N ALA A 24 9.61 -8.78 19.25
CA ALA A 24 10.02 -7.38 19.47
C ALA A 24 11.42 -7.06 18.93
N ASP A 25 12.03 -7.97 18.17
CA ASP A 25 13.39 -7.79 17.64
C ASP A 25 13.35 -6.99 16.32
N PRO A 26 13.80 -5.72 16.30
CA PRO A 26 13.72 -4.86 15.13
C PRO A 26 14.56 -5.38 13.95
N ASN A 27 15.61 -6.16 14.22
CA ASN A 27 16.52 -6.68 13.19
C ASN A 27 15.93 -7.86 12.41
N LYS A 28 14.81 -8.42 12.87
CA LYS A 28 14.11 -9.52 12.20
C LYS A 28 12.87 -9.06 11.45
N CYS A 29 12.68 -7.75 11.31
CA CYS A 29 11.62 -7.17 10.49
C CYS A 29 12.00 -7.30 9.01
N ILE A 30 11.19 -8.04 8.25
CA ILE A 30 11.33 -8.17 6.80
C ILE A 30 10.21 -7.36 6.17
N VAL A 31 10.57 -6.45 5.27
CA VAL A 31 9.61 -5.59 4.58
C VAL A 31 9.71 -5.83 3.08
N LYS A 32 8.56 -5.89 2.43
CA LYS A 32 8.46 -5.91 0.99
C LYS A 32 7.38 -4.92 0.56
N ILE A 33 7.81 -3.90 -0.15
CA ILE A 33 6.91 -2.90 -0.72
C ILE A 33 6.87 -3.12 -2.23
N THR A 34 5.66 -3.28 -2.76
CA THR A 34 5.40 -3.40 -4.20
C THR A 34 4.52 -2.24 -4.62
N GLY A 35 4.62 -1.80 -5.86
CA GLY A 35 3.70 -0.81 -6.37
C GLY A 35 3.48 -0.90 -7.85
N GLU A 36 2.48 -0.15 -8.29
CA GLU A 36 2.13 0.04 -9.68
C GLU A 36 1.91 1.51 -9.99
N MET A 37 2.16 1.87 -11.25
CA MET A 37 1.84 3.18 -11.81
C MET A 37 0.85 2.98 -12.96
N VAL A 38 -0.27 3.68 -12.88
CA VAL A 38 -1.37 3.64 -13.83
C VAL A 38 -1.57 5.02 -14.43
N LEU A 39 -1.74 5.10 -15.75
CA LEU A 39 -2.23 6.30 -16.41
C LEU A 39 -3.70 6.12 -16.79
N SER A 40 -4.51 7.14 -16.53
CA SER A 40 -5.94 7.16 -16.83
C SER A 40 -6.25 8.19 -17.90
N PHE A 41 -6.89 7.74 -18.98
CA PHE A 41 -7.26 8.59 -20.11
C PHE A 41 -8.77 8.82 -20.12
N PRO A 42 -9.26 10.05 -20.37
CA PRO A 42 -10.70 10.33 -20.44
C PRO A 42 -11.34 9.64 -21.65
N ALA A 43 -12.61 9.28 -21.55
CA ALA A 43 -13.33 8.55 -22.62
C ALA A 43 -13.23 9.23 -24.01
N GLY A 44 -13.22 10.56 -24.06
CA GLY A 44 -13.11 11.34 -25.30
C GLY A 44 -11.78 11.20 -26.06
N ILE A 45 -10.76 10.59 -25.46
CA ILE A 45 -9.42 10.43 -26.05
C ILE A 45 -9.44 9.63 -27.36
N THR A 46 -10.33 8.64 -27.47
CA THR A 46 -10.43 7.75 -28.65
C THR A 46 -10.89 8.51 -29.88
N ARG A 47 -11.84 9.44 -29.71
CA ARG A 47 -12.29 10.34 -30.78
C ARG A 47 -11.19 11.32 -31.19
N HIS A 48 -10.44 11.86 -30.22
CA HIS A 48 -9.32 12.73 -30.51
C HIS A 48 -8.24 12.02 -31.35
N PHE A 49 -7.85 10.80 -30.96
CA PHE A 49 -6.88 9.98 -31.70
C PHE A 49 -7.39 9.52 -33.07
N SER A 50 -8.69 9.35 -33.24
CA SER A 50 -9.27 9.03 -34.55
C SER A 50 -9.19 10.21 -35.52
N ASN A 51 -9.26 11.45 -35.01
CA ASN A 51 -9.15 12.67 -35.80
C ASN A 51 -7.70 13.13 -36.02
N ASN A 52 -6.75 12.59 -35.26
CA ASN A 52 -5.32 12.92 -35.34
C ASN A 52 -4.47 11.63 -35.37
N PRO A 53 -4.15 11.08 -36.56
CA PRO A 53 -3.47 9.81 -36.70
C PRO A 53 -1.98 9.84 -36.28
N THR A 54 -1.39 11.03 -36.14
CA THR A 54 -0.02 11.23 -35.67
C THR A 54 -0.04 12.13 -34.42
N PRO A 55 -0.55 11.62 -33.29
CA PRO A 55 -0.62 12.41 -32.06
C PRO A 55 0.78 12.75 -31.54
N VAL A 56 0.86 13.85 -30.79
CA VAL A 56 2.08 14.20 -30.07
C VAL A 56 2.51 13.01 -29.18
N PRO A 57 3.80 12.62 -29.18
CA PRO A 57 4.28 11.54 -28.33
C PRO A 57 4.02 11.82 -26.85
N LEU A 58 3.49 10.82 -26.14
CA LEU A 58 3.39 10.88 -24.68
C LEU A 58 4.70 10.41 -24.07
N THR A 59 5.40 11.33 -23.43
CA THR A 59 6.63 11.07 -22.69
C THR A 59 6.45 11.51 -21.25
N PHE A 60 6.91 10.69 -20.32
CA PHE A 60 6.91 11.03 -18.91
C PHE A 60 8.21 10.61 -18.24
N ARG A 61 8.52 11.28 -17.14
CA ARG A 61 9.69 11.02 -16.31
C ARG A 61 9.24 10.65 -14.91
N ILE A 62 9.79 9.58 -14.38
CA ILE A 62 9.63 9.21 -12.97
C ILE A 62 10.79 9.81 -12.19
N THR A 63 10.49 10.56 -11.14
CA THR A 63 11.46 11.11 -10.19
C THR A 63 11.58 10.22 -8.96
N ASN A 64 12.68 10.35 -8.21
CA ASN A 64 13.03 9.43 -7.11
C ASN A 64 13.15 7.97 -7.55
N TYR A 65 13.52 7.76 -8.82
CA TYR A 65 13.57 6.45 -9.45
C TYR A 65 14.60 5.51 -8.80
N SER A 66 15.65 6.05 -8.15
CA SER A 66 16.67 5.25 -7.45
C SER A 66 16.12 4.44 -6.28
N ARG A 67 14.91 4.77 -5.80
CA ARG A 67 14.20 4.06 -4.75
C ARG A 67 13.51 2.80 -5.26
N LEU A 68 13.39 2.66 -6.58
CA LEU A 68 12.70 1.53 -7.20
C LEU A 68 13.68 0.41 -7.53
N GLU A 69 13.27 -0.80 -7.21
CA GLU A 69 13.94 -2.06 -7.52
C GLU A 69 13.02 -2.93 -8.37
N HIS A 70 13.57 -3.86 -9.14
CA HIS A 70 12.79 -4.81 -9.94
C HIS A 70 11.66 -4.16 -10.76
N VAL A 71 11.95 -3.04 -11.43
CA VAL A 71 10.97 -2.30 -12.23
C VAL A 71 10.64 -3.08 -13.51
N LEU A 72 9.35 -3.26 -13.77
CA LEU A 72 8.77 -3.94 -14.92
C LEU A 72 7.89 -2.96 -15.69
N PRO A 73 8.42 -2.29 -16.72
CA PRO A 73 7.63 -1.47 -17.64
C PRO A 73 6.71 -2.33 -18.50
N ASN A 74 5.55 -1.80 -18.89
CA ASN A 74 4.66 -2.47 -19.83
C ASN A 74 5.36 -2.63 -21.20
N PRO A 75 5.72 -3.86 -21.62
CA PRO A 75 6.58 -4.07 -22.79
C PRO A 75 5.87 -3.76 -24.12
N GLN A 76 4.53 -3.69 -24.12
CA GLN A 76 3.75 -3.34 -25.29
C GLN A 76 3.61 -1.83 -25.46
N LEU A 77 3.68 -1.07 -24.36
CA LEU A 77 3.33 0.34 -24.36
C LEU A 77 4.51 1.26 -24.08
N LEU A 78 5.57 0.79 -23.41
CA LEU A 78 6.67 1.64 -22.97
C LEU A 78 7.99 1.27 -23.64
N CYS A 79 8.71 2.30 -24.06
CA CYS A 79 10.11 2.25 -24.43
C CYS A 79 10.91 3.09 -23.42
N CYS A 80 12.12 2.66 -23.09
CA CYS A 80 13.03 3.42 -22.24
C CYS A 80 14.48 3.20 -22.69
N ASP A 81 15.34 4.19 -22.45
CA ASP A 81 16.74 4.15 -22.88
C ASP A 81 17.57 3.69 -21.70
N ASN A 82 18.16 2.51 -21.81
CA ASN A 82 18.99 1.93 -20.75
C ASN A 82 20.38 2.57 -20.67
N THR A 83 20.74 3.45 -21.60
CA THR A 83 22.05 4.11 -21.65
C THR A 83 22.10 5.42 -20.86
N GLN A 84 20.96 6.07 -20.62
CA GLN A 84 20.89 7.28 -19.79
C GLN A 84 20.86 6.94 -18.30
N ALA A 85 21.99 7.18 -17.64
CA ALA A 85 22.15 7.04 -16.19
C ALA A 85 21.94 8.39 -15.48
N THR A 86 20.72 8.91 -15.48
CA THR A 86 20.32 9.88 -14.43
C THR A 86 19.92 9.07 -13.20
N PRO A 87 20.73 9.06 -12.13
CA PRO A 87 20.54 8.09 -11.04
C PRO A 87 19.17 8.21 -10.36
N ASN A 88 18.60 9.41 -10.30
CA ASN A 88 17.37 9.68 -9.56
C ASN A 88 16.11 9.92 -10.44
N ALA A 89 16.23 9.78 -11.75
CA ALA A 89 15.11 9.99 -12.66
C ALA A 89 15.19 9.07 -13.88
N LYS A 90 14.04 8.63 -14.40
CA LYS A 90 13.98 7.79 -15.60
C LYS A 90 12.86 8.24 -16.53
N GLU A 91 13.22 8.48 -17.78
CA GLU A 91 12.28 8.85 -18.85
C GLU A 91 11.74 7.61 -19.56
N PHE A 92 10.44 7.65 -19.89
CA PHE A 92 9.70 6.63 -20.63
C PHE A 92 8.95 7.28 -21.79
N TRP A 93 9.04 6.65 -22.96
CA TRP A 93 8.28 7.04 -24.16
C TRP A 93 7.17 6.02 -24.40
N VAL A 94 5.96 6.50 -24.64
CA VAL A 94 4.82 5.64 -24.92
C VAL A 94 4.74 5.32 -26.42
N ASN A 95 4.58 4.03 -26.74
CA ASN A 95 4.28 3.56 -28.08
C ASN A 95 2.83 3.96 -28.44
N MET A 96 2.69 5.13 -29.08
CA MET A 96 1.40 5.72 -29.42
C MET A 96 0.51 4.80 -30.28
N PRO A 97 1.00 4.11 -31.33
CA PRO A 97 0.19 3.14 -32.08
C PRO A 97 -0.42 2.04 -31.20
N ASN A 98 0.37 1.46 -30.29
CA ASN A 98 -0.10 0.41 -29.39
C ASN A 98 -1.08 0.98 -28.35
N LEU A 99 -0.82 2.18 -27.83
CA LEU A 99 -1.73 2.87 -26.91
C LEU A 99 -3.09 3.15 -27.57
N MET A 100 -3.11 3.69 -28.79
CA MET A 100 -4.35 3.98 -29.53
C MET A 100 -5.16 2.72 -29.78
N THR A 101 -4.50 1.64 -30.19
CA THR A 101 -5.13 0.33 -30.40
C THR A 101 -5.71 -0.23 -29.10
N HIS A 102 -4.96 -0.13 -28.00
CA HIS A 102 -5.40 -0.56 -26.68
C HIS A 102 -6.62 0.22 -26.20
N LEU A 103 -6.58 1.55 -26.23
CA LEU A 103 -7.67 2.42 -25.79
C LEU A 103 -8.93 2.22 -26.64
N LYS A 104 -8.80 2.03 -27.96
CA LYS A 104 -9.92 1.70 -28.83
C LYS A 104 -10.58 0.39 -28.37
N LYS A 105 -9.81 -0.68 -28.19
CA LYS A 105 -10.32 -1.98 -27.72
C LYS A 105 -11.02 -1.88 -26.36
N VAL A 106 -10.43 -1.17 -25.40
CA VAL A 106 -11.04 -0.99 -24.07
C VAL A 106 -12.32 -0.17 -24.16
N SER A 107 -12.37 0.84 -25.03
CA SER A 107 -13.58 1.65 -25.23
C SER A 107 -14.73 0.85 -25.83
N GLU A 108 -14.46 -0.07 -26.75
CA GLU A 108 -15.45 -0.97 -27.34
C GLU A 108 -15.99 -1.97 -26.30
N GLN A 109 -15.12 -2.45 -25.40
CA GLN A 109 -15.51 -3.35 -24.31
C GLN A 109 -16.28 -2.65 -23.18
N LYS A 110 -15.96 -1.37 -22.93
CA LYS A 110 -16.50 -0.58 -21.81
C LYS A 110 -16.93 0.82 -22.29
N PRO A 111 -18.00 0.92 -23.10
CA PRO A 111 -18.40 2.19 -23.73
C PRO A 111 -18.94 3.22 -22.74
N GLN A 112 -19.40 2.79 -21.56
CA GLN A 112 -19.94 3.67 -20.51
C GLN A 112 -18.87 4.14 -19.51
N ALA A 113 -17.61 3.73 -19.66
CA ALA A 113 -16.53 4.15 -18.77
C ALA A 113 -16.16 5.61 -19.02
N THR A 114 -16.03 6.41 -17.96
CA THR A 114 -15.57 7.81 -18.03
C THR A 114 -14.07 7.92 -18.22
N TYR A 115 -13.31 6.90 -17.77
CA TYR A 115 -11.87 6.81 -17.89
C TYR A 115 -11.42 5.40 -18.26
N TYR A 116 -10.32 5.32 -19.00
CA TYR A 116 -9.62 4.08 -19.32
C TYR A 116 -8.28 4.05 -18.60
N ASN A 117 -8.14 3.10 -17.68
CA ASN A 117 -6.91 2.90 -16.90
C ASN A 117 -5.97 1.97 -17.65
N VAL A 118 -4.70 2.35 -17.71
CA VAL A 118 -3.64 1.62 -18.41
C VAL A 118 -2.46 1.43 -17.47
N ASP A 119 -2.13 0.18 -17.18
CA ASP A 119 -0.99 -0.19 -16.35
C ASP A 119 0.32 0.11 -17.09
N MET A 120 1.13 1.01 -16.52
CA MET A 120 2.37 1.46 -17.13
C MET A 120 3.58 0.78 -16.51
N LEU A 121 3.69 0.78 -15.17
CA LEU A 121 4.83 0.22 -14.46
C LEU A 121 4.35 -0.68 -13.32
N LYS A 122 5.08 -1.77 -13.08
CA LYS A 122 5.09 -2.48 -11.80
C LYS A 122 6.49 -2.39 -11.21
N TYR A 123 6.61 -2.27 -9.91
CA TYR A 123 7.92 -2.09 -9.27
C TYR A 123 7.93 -2.64 -7.84
N GLN A 124 9.13 -2.84 -7.32
CA GLN A 124 9.39 -2.99 -5.90
C GLN A 124 10.07 -1.72 -5.39
N VAL A 125 9.91 -1.41 -4.11
CA VAL A 125 10.55 -0.25 -3.48
C VAL A 125 11.63 -0.77 -2.55
N SER A 126 12.82 -0.21 -2.65
CA SER A 126 13.93 -0.49 -1.74
C SER A 126 13.49 -0.19 -0.30
N SER A 127 13.70 -1.15 0.60
CA SER A 127 13.22 -1.06 1.99
C SER A 127 14.32 -1.44 2.98
N GLN A 128 14.31 -0.78 4.15
CA GLN A 128 15.32 -0.89 5.20
C GLN A 128 14.69 -1.42 6.50
N GLY A 129 14.08 -2.61 6.41
CA GLY A 129 13.45 -3.28 7.55
C GLY A 129 12.42 -2.37 8.24
N LEU A 130 12.51 -2.28 9.57
CA LEU A 130 11.56 -1.55 10.42
C LEU A 130 11.38 -0.07 10.04
N GLN A 131 12.41 0.59 9.49
CA GLN A 131 12.29 2.01 9.11
C GLN A 131 11.35 2.23 7.92
N SER A 132 11.10 1.18 7.13
CA SER A 132 10.20 1.23 5.97
C SER A 132 8.77 0.79 6.28
N THR A 133 8.44 0.48 7.55
CA THR A 133 7.06 0.17 7.93
C THR A 133 6.33 1.41 8.43
N PRO A 134 5.16 1.78 7.85
CA PRO A 134 4.36 2.93 8.31
C PRO A 134 3.77 2.77 9.72
N LEU A 135 3.59 1.52 10.15
CA LEU A 135 3.14 1.18 11.48
C LEU A 135 4.03 0.07 12.05
N ASN A 136 4.77 0.40 13.09
CA ASN A 136 5.63 -0.55 13.79
C ASN A 136 4.78 -1.34 14.79
N LEU A 137 5.02 -2.65 14.88
CA LEU A 137 4.25 -3.54 15.74
C LEU A 137 5.15 -4.36 16.66
N ALA A 138 4.67 -4.61 17.88
CA ALA A 138 5.20 -5.62 18.77
C ALA A 138 4.04 -6.36 19.43
N VAL A 139 4.10 -7.68 19.45
CA VAL A 139 3.03 -8.51 20.06
C VAL A 139 3.62 -9.43 21.10
N ASN A 140 2.95 -9.50 22.24
CA ASN A 140 3.30 -10.36 23.35
C ASN A 140 2.09 -11.21 23.74
N TRP A 141 2.36 -12.48 24.01
CA TRP A 141 1.37 -13.46 24.44
C TRP A 141 1.83 -14.11 25.73
N ARG A 142 0.89 -14.24 26.67
CA ARG A 142 1.03 -15.10 27.84
C ARG A 142 -0.07 -16.15 27.76
N CYS A 143 0.32 -17.39 27.47
CA CYS A 143 -0.60 -18.50 27.30
C CYS A 143 -0.54 -19.43 28.52
N ASP A 144 -1.51 -19.30 29.40
CA ASP A 144 -1.69 -20.18 30.56
C ASP A 144 -2.71 -21.28 30.22
N PRO A 145 -2.79 -22.39 30.98
CA PRO A 145 -3.71 -23.49 30.69
C PRO A 145 -5.20 -23.09 30.65
N THR A 146 -5.60 -22.09 31.43
CA THR A 146 -7.01 -21.65 31.56
C THR A 146 -7.26 -20.22 31.07
N SER A 147 -6.21 -19.49 30.67
CA SER A 147 -6.32 -18.12 30.20
C SER A 147 -5.23 -17.72 29.23
N THR A 148 -5.54 -16.78 28.33
CA THR A 148 -4.56 -16.16 27.44
C THR A 148 -4.61 -14.65 27.58
N ASP A 149 -3.47 -14.02 27.86
CA ASP A 149 -3.30 -12.57 27.78
C ASP A 149 -2.58 -12.20 26.49
N LEU A 150 -3.15 -11.21 25.79
CA LEU A 150 -2.63 -10.66 24.55
C LEU A 150 -2.34 -9.17 24.76
N ARG A 151 -1.15 -8.74 24.31
CA ARG A 151 -0.78 -7.33 24.18
C ARG A 151 -0.20 -7.05 22.81
N ILE A 152 -0.73 -6.05 22.12
CA ILE A 152 -0.23 -5.53 20.84
C ILE A 152 0.15 -4.07 21.06
N ASP A 153 1.42 -3.74 20.96
CA ASP A 153 1.89 -2.36 20.94
C ASP A 153 2.08 -1.91 19.49
N TYR A 154 1.61 -0.72 19.14
CA TYR A 154 1.79 -0.11 17.83
C TYR A 154 2.38 1.29 17.94
N LYS A 155 3.17 1.66 16.93
CA LYS A 155 3.76 3.01 16.82
C LYS A 155 3.72 3.48 15.37
N TYR A 156 3.02 4.59 15.15
CA TYR A 156 3.05 5.30 13.87
C TYR A 156 4.46 5.74 13.51
N ASN A 157 4.89 5.47 12.27
CA ASN A 157 6.20 5.82 11.77
C ASN A 157 6.08 6.82 10.61
N PRO A 158 6.22 8.13 10.87
CA PRO A 158 6.18 9.15 9.82
C PRO A 158 7.33 9.03 8.81
N GLU A 159 8.48 8.51 9.23
CA GLU A 159 9.72 8.48 8.41
C GLU A 159 9.66 7.43 7.30
N ALA A 160 8.73 6.47 7.39
CA ALA A 160 8.46 5.51 6.31
C ALA A 160 7.78 6.14 5.09
N MET A 161 7.27 7.38 5.23
CA MET A 161 6.52 8.11 4.20
C MET A 161 7.27 9.36 3.78
N THR A 162 7.12 9.75 2.52
CA THR A 162 7.68 11.03 2.04
C THR A 162 6.96 12.23 2.63
N THR A 163 5.63 12.16 2.65
CA THR A 163 4.79 13.14 3.33
C THR A 163 3.97 12.40 4.38
N PRO A 164 4.15 12.67 5.68
CA PRO A 164 3.38 11.99 6.72
C PRO A 164 1.88 12.20 6.53
N VAL A 165 1.17 11.09 6.37
CA VAL A 165 -0.29 11.03 6.19
C VAL A 165 -0.90 10.02 7.15
N ALA A 166 -2.18 10.18 7.47
CA ALA A 166 -2.87 9.27 8.38
C ALA A 166 -3.03 7.87 7.77
N LEU A 167 -2.93 6.84 8.61
CA LEU A 167 -3.35 5.49 8.27
C LEU A 167 -4.83 5.37 8.63
N ASN A 168 -5.68 5.07 7.65
CA ASN A 168 -7.12 4.98 7.80
C ASN A 168 -7.60 3.54 7.82
N ASN A 169 -8.76 3.33 8.46
CA ASN A 169 -9.43 2.04 8.54
C ASN A 169 -8.50 0.95 9.07
N VAL A 170 -7.74 1.26 10.13
CA VAL A 170 -6.74 0.35 10.68
C VAL A 170 -7.46 -0.79 11.40
N GLN A 171 -7.19 -2.02 10.99
CA GLN A 171 -7.78 -3.22 11.57
C GLN A 171 -6.71 -4.17 12.08
N PHE A 172 -6.87 -4.63 13.31
CA PHE A 172 -6.03 -5.63 13.94
C PHE A 172 -6.87 -6.89 14.14
N VAL A 173 -6.55 -7.95 13.41
CA VAL A 173 -7.27 -9.23 13.47
C VAL A 173 -6.31 -10.32 13.92
N ILE A 174 -6.67 -11.03 14.97
CA ILE A 174 -5.83 -12.11 15.48
C ILE A 174 -6.71 -13.28 15.94
N PRO A 175 -6.44 -14.51 15.44
CA PRO A 175 -7.17 -15.68 15.88
C PRO A 175 -6.65 -16.12 17.25
N ILE A 176 -7.57 -16.62 18.09
CA ILE A 176 -7.30 -17.13 19.43
C ILE A 176 -7.90 -18.53 19.53
N ASP A 177 -7.06 -19.54 19.74
CA ASP A 177 -7.47 -20.93 19.94
C ASP A 177 -7.57 -21.28 21.45
N GLY A 178 -7.85 -22.55 21.74
CA GLY A 178 -7.94 -23.06 23.12
C GLY A 178 -9.36 -23.05 23.71
N GLY A 179 -10.39 -23.04 22.87
CA GLY A 179 -11.79 -23.10 23.32
C GLY A 179 -12.17 -21.85 24.14
N VAL A 180 -12.12 -20.68 23.51
CA VAL A 180 -12.43 -19.42 24.20
C VAL A 180 -13.88 -19.42 24.64
N THR A 181 -14.11 -19.35 25.95
CA THR A 181 -15.45 -19.27 26.53
C THR A 181 -15.86 -17.85 26.87
N LYS A 182 -14.90 -16.99 27.22
CA LYS A 182 -15.17 -15.62 27.64
C LYS A 182 -14.00 -14.68 27.36
N LEU A 183 -14.30 -13.50 26.83
CA LEU A 183 -13.40 -12.35 26.81
C LEU A 183 -13.56 -11.60 28.14
N GLN A 184 -12.58 -11.72 29.04
CA GLN A 184 -12.67 -11.21 30.41
C GLN A 184 -12.36 -9.71 30.50
N ALA A 185 -11.33 -9.26 29.80
CA ALA A 185 -10.90 -7.87 29.75
C ALA A 185 -10.46 -7.52 28.34
N VAL A 186 -10.78 -6.31 27.89
CA VAL A 186 -10.41 -5.81 26.57
C VAL A 186 -10.27 -4.30 26.60
N LEU A 187 -9.18 -3.76 26.05
CA LEU A 187 -8.94 -2.33 25.96
C LEU A 187 -8.03 -2.03 24.76
N PRO A 188 -8.39 -1.10 23.85
CA PRO A 188 -9.71 -0.49 23.67
C PRO A 188 -10.78 -1.53 23.30
N PRO A 189 -12.08 -1.15 23.21
CA PRO A 189 -13.14 -2.08 22.81
C PRO A 189 -12.83 -2.81 21.49
N ALA A 190 -13.16 -4.11 21.46
CA ALA A 190 -12.93 -4.99 20.32
C ALA A 190 -14.16 -5.87 20.06
N ALA A 191 -14.28 -6.36 18.84
CA ALA A 191 -15.27 -7.37 18.47
C ALA A 191 -14.65 -8.77 18.56
N TRP A 192 -15.29 -9.67 19.31
CA TRP A 192 -14.97 -11.10 19.32
C TRP A 192 -15.91 -11.86 18.39
N SER A 193 -15.37 -12.69 17.49
CA SER A 193 -16.13 -13.60 16.63
C SER A 193 -15.95 -15.03 17.11
N ALA A 194 -17.00 -15.60 17.70
CA ALA A 194 -16.99 -16.99 18.15
C ALA A 194 -16.99 -17.99 16.99
N GLU A 195 -17.63 -17.66 15.87
CA GLU A 195 -17.65 -18.52 14.67
C GLU A 195 -16.24 -18.67 14.07
N GLN A 196 -15.48 -17.58 14.03
CA GLN A 196 -14.16 -17.54 13.39
C GLN A 196 -13.01 -17.62 14.42
N GLN A 197 -13.33 -17.72 15.71
CA GLN A 197 -12.39 -17.76 16.84
C GLN A 197 -11.31 -16.65 16.73
N ARG A 198 -11.75 -15.41 16.51
CA ARG A 198 -10.83 -14.27 16.34
C ARG A 198 -11.35 -12.99 16.96
N ILE A 199 -10.42 -12.17 17.46
CA ILE A 199 -10.70 -10.82 17.94
C ILE A 199 -10.32 -9.79 16.87
N LEU A 200 -11.09 -8.70 16.79
CA LEU A 200 -10.92 -7.61 15.85
C LEU A 200 -10.98 -6.26 16.57
N TRP A 201 -9.90 -5.49 16.47
CA TRP A 201 -9.92 -4.05 16.78
C TRP A 201 -10.01 -3.23 15.50
N LYS A 202 -10.79 -2.15 15.55
CA LYS A 202 -10.87 -1.15 14.48
C LYS A 202 -10.49 0.21 15.05
N ILE A 203 -9.48 0.83 14.45
CA ILE A 203 -9.07 2.21 14.75
C ILE A 203 -9.30 3.03 13.47
N PRO A 204 -10.16 4.06 13.50
CA PRO A 204 -10.51 4.84 12.31
C PRO A 204 -9.30 5.49 11.64
N ASP A 205 -8.42 6.09 12.45
CA ASP A 205 -7.22 6.76 11.99
C ASP A 205 -6.05 6.64 12.99
N ILE A 206 -4.84 6.51 12.46
CA ILE A 206 -3.59 6.60 13.22
C ILE A 206 -2.66 7.59 12.51
N SER A 207 -2.25 8.64 13.22
CA SER A 207 -1.35 9.67 12.73
C SER A 207 -0.58 10.32 13.89
N GLN A 208 0.34 11.25 13.58
CA GLN A 208 0.99 12.09 14.59
C GLN A 208 0.00 12.93 15.42
N LYS A 209 -1.19 13.22 14.88
CA LYS A 209 -2.23 14.01 15.55
C LYS A 209 -3.17 13.17 16.40
N SER A 210 -3.12 11.85 16.26
CA SER A 210 -3.90 10.93 17.09
C SER A 210 -3.37 10.93 18.52
N GLU A 211 -4.13 10.37 19.45
CA GLU A 211 -3.74 10.26 20.86
C GLU A 211 -2.32 9.67 21.01
N ASN A 212 -1.54 10.22 21.95
CA ASN A 212 -0.14 9.84 22.20
C ASN A 212 0.77 9.88 20.96
N GLY A 213 0.45 10.70 19.96
CA GLY A 213 1.26 10.83 18.75
C GLY A 213 1.23 9.60 17.84
N GLY A 214 0.17 8.79 17.91
CA GLY A 214 0.04 7.55 17.14
C GLY A 214 0.75 6.35 17.76
N VAL A 215 1.05 6.41 19.06
CA VAL A 215 1.56 5.28 19.87
C VAL A 215 0.43 4.73 20.74
N GLY A 216 0.24 3.41 20.77
CA GLY A 216 -0.80 2.81 21.60
C GLY A 216 -0.62 1.32 21.84
N SER A 217 -1.53 0.78 22.63
CA SER A 217 -1.55 -0.63 23.04
C SER A 217 -2.97 -1.19 22.96
N LEU A 218 -3.09 -2.43 22.49
CA LEU A 218 -4.31 -3.23 22.50
C LEU A 218 -4.11 -4.39 23.46
N LEU A 219 -5.03 -4.58 24.39
CA LEU A 219 -4.96 -5.56 25.45
C LEU A 219 -6.21 -6.43 25.42
N ALA A 220 -6.06 -7.74 25.58
CA ALA A 220 -7.16 -8.66 25.79
C ALA A 220 -6.77 -9.81 26.74
N ARG A 221 -7.74 -10.27 27.54
CA ARG A 221 -7.64 -11.49 28.34
C ARG A 221 -8.79 -12.44 28.01
N PHE A 222 -8.46 -13.66 27.64
CA PHE A 222 -9.40 -14.71 27.29
C PHE A 222 -9.42 -15.81 28.35
N GLN A 223 -10.59 -16.38 28.60
CA GLN A 223 -10.77 -17.59 29.40
C GLN A 223 -10.96 -18.78 28.46
N LEU A 224 -10.28 -19.88 28.78
CA LEU A 224 -10.16 -21.07 27.93
C LEU A 224 -10.77 -22.30 28.58
N THR A 225 -11.27 -23.23 27.77
CA THR A 225 -11.62 -24.61 28.21
C THR A 225 -10.63 -25.65 27.73
N GLU A 226 -9.91 -25.39 26.64
CA GLU A 226 -9.00 -26.34 25.97
C GLU A 226 -7.61 -25.70 25.78
N GLY A 227 -7.15 -24.94 26.77
CA GLY A 227 -5.85 -24.25 26.70
C GLY A 227 -4.64 -25.17 26.88
N PRO A 228 -3.41 -24.62 26.75
CA PRO A 228 -3.10 -23.22 26.44
C PRO A 228 -3.28 -22.88 24.95
N SER A 229 -3.57 -21.61 24.66
CA SER A 229 -3.60 -21.12 23.28
C SER A 229 -2.22 -21.21 22.61
N LYS A 230 -2.18 -21.49 21.30
CA LYS A 230 -0.99 -21.35 20.46
C LYS A 230 -1.00 -19.96 19.83
N PRO A 231 0.05 -19.15 20.05
CA PRO A 231 0.12 -17.84 19.43
C PRO A 231 0.04 -17.93 17.91
N ALA A 232 -0.81 -17.07 17.35
CA ALA A 232 -1.06 -16.99 15.93
C ALA A 232 -0.63 -15.63 15.39
N PRO A 233 -0.40 -15.51 14.06
CA PRO A 233 -0.05 -14.23 13.48
C PRO A 233 -1.19 -13.23 13.59
N LEU A 234 -0.86 -12.03 14.05
CA LEU A 234 -1.67 -10.84 13.85
C LEU A 234 -1.75 -10.53 12.35
N VAL A 235 -2.92 -10.14 11.87
CA VAL A 235 -3.15 -9.54 10.55
C VAL A 235 -3.48 -8.07 10.76
N LEU A 236 -2.66 -7.19 10.18
CA LEU A 236 -2.89 -5.75 10.12
C LEU A 236 -3.36 -5.35 8.74
N GLN A 237 -4.41 -4.54 8.68
CA GLN A 237 -4.89 -3.90 7.45
C GLN A 237 -5.05 -2.40 7.68
N PHE A 238 -4.68 -1.59 6.69
CA PHE A 238 -4.95 -0.17 6.67
C PHE A 238 -4.85 0.37 5.23
N THR A 239 -5.39 1.56 5.02
CA THR A 239 -5.29 2.31 3.76
C THR A 239 -4.76 3.71 4.05
N SER A 240 -4.09 4.33 3.08
CA SER A 240 -3.61 5.70 3.18
C SER A 240 -3.64 6.37 1.81
N GLU A 241 -4.08 7.63 1.77
CA GLU A 241 -4.12 8.44 0.55
C GLU A 241 -3.33 9.74 0.74
N GLY A 242 -2.71 10.24 -0.33
CA GLY A 242 -1.96 11.50 -0.36
C GLY A 242 -0.43 11.35 -0.31
N SER A 243 0.10 10.13 -0.13
CA SER A 243 1.56 9.87 -0.16
C SER A 243 1.88 8.50 -0.78
N THR A 244 3.15 8.30 -1.10
CA THR A 244 3.79 7.01 -1.36
C THR A 244 4.85 6.72 -0.29
N LEU A 245 5.32 5.46 -0.24
CA LEU A 245 6.46 4.98 0.53
C LEU A 245 7.76 5.08 -0.28
N SER A 246 7.67 4.97 -1.62
CA SER A 246 8.82 5.18 -2.51
C SER A 246 9.29 6.62 -2.57
N GLY A 247 8.38 7.57 -2.40
CA GLY A 247 8.60 8.99 -2.73
C GLY A 247 8.65 9.28 -4.22
N CYS A 248 8.31 8.33 -5.08
CA CYS A 248 8.25 8.54 -6.51
C CYS A 248 7.21 9.61 -6.89
N ASP A 249 7.55 10.35 -7.93
CA ASP A 249 6.62 11.25 -8.61
C ASP A 249 6.72 11.09 -10.12
N ILE A 250 5.81 11.74 -10.84
CA ILE A 250 5.74 11.72 -12.30
C ILE A 250 5.64 13.13 -12.87
N GLU A 251 6.40 13.36 -13.93
CA GLU A 251 6.41 14.61 -14.70
C GLU A 251 6.15 14.29 -16.18
N LEU A 252 5.40 15.15 -16.87
CA LEU A 252 5.27 15.06 -18.33
C LEU A 252 6.43 15.78 -19.00
N VAL A 253 6.91 15.21 -20.10
CA VAL A 253 7.95 15.79 -20.94
C VAL A 253 7.31 16.18 -22.28
N GLY A 254 7.43 17.46 -22.66
CA GLY A 254 6.84 18.01 -23.88
C GLY A 254 5.50 18.75 -23.64
N GLY A 255 4.90 19.24 -24.73
CA GLY A 255 3.75 20.16 -24.68
C GLY A 255 2.39 19.59 -25.03
N GLY A 256 2.26 18.29 -25.32
CA GLY A 256 1.01 17.69 -25.83
C GLY A 256 0.00 17.25 -24.76
N TYR A 257 0.47 17.09 -23.51
CA TYR A 257 -0.31 16.50 -22.43
C TYR A 257 -0.17 17.30 -21.15
N ARG A 258 -1.15 17.20 -20.27
CA ARG A 258 -1.11 17.75 -18.92
C ARG A 258 -1.69 16.77 -17.92
N PHE A 259 -1.15 16.74 -16.70
CA PHE A 259 -1.79 16.00 -15.63
C PHE A 259 -3.05 16.73 -15.15
N SER A 260 -4.18 16.04 -15.16
CA SER A 260 -5.40 16.50 -14.49
C SER A 260 -5.39 16.17 -13.00
N LEU A 261 -4.75 15.07 -12.63
CA LEU A 261 -4.62 14.59 -11.25
C LEU A 261 -3.41 13.64 -11.16
N ILE A 262 -2.68 13.72 -10.06
CA ILE A 262 -1.71 12.69 -9.65
C ILE A 262 -2.19 12.14 -8.31
N LYS A 263 -2.72 10.92 -8.31
CA LYS A 263 -3.18 10.24 -7.10
C LYS A 263 -2.05 9.40 -6.52
N LYS A 264 -1.81 9.52 -5.22
CA LYS A 264 -0.82 8.72 -4.49
C LYS A 264 -1.50 8.03 -3.32
N ARG A 265 -1.28 6.73 -3.16
CA ARG A 265 -1.85 5.95 -2.05
C ARG A 265 -1.01 4.74 -1.76
N PHE A 266 -1.13 4.25 -0.53
CA PHE A 266 -0.59 2.95 -0.14
C PHE A 266 -1.53 2.21 0.81
N ALA A 267 -1.40 0.90 0.88
CA ALA A 267 -2.18 0.06 1.80
C ALA A 267 -1.32 -1.08 2.37
N ALA A 268 -1.74 -1.61 3.51
CA ALA A 268 -1.26 -2.90 4.00
C ALA A 268 -2.34 -3.95 3.73
N GLU A 269 -1.96 -5.01 3.01
CA GLU A 269 -2.84 -6.16 2.77
C GLU A 269 -2.66 -7.23 3.84
N VAL A 270 -1.41 -7.60 4.15
CA VAL A 270 -1.11 -8.56 5.23
C VAL A 270 0.25 -8.25 5.85
N CYS A 271 0.27 -7.92 7.14
CA CYS A 271 1.48 -8.00 7.95
C CYS A 271 1.37 -9.21 8.88
N TYR A 272 2.31 -10.15 8.81
CA TYR A 272 2.36 -11.33 9.68
C TYR A 272 3.33 -11.07 10.83
N LEU A 273 2.94 -11.43 12.05
CA LEU A 273 3.83 -11.31 13.20
C LEU A 273 3.99 -12.66 13.88
N GLN A 274 5.18 -13.26 13.80
CA GLN A 274 5.47 -14.49 14.55
C GLN A 274 5.83 -14.12 15.99
N VAL A 275 5.08 -14.72 16.91
CA VAL A 275 5.11 -14.39 18.33
C VAL A 275 6.30 -15.07 19.02
N VAL A 276 6.93 -14.35 19.95
CA VAL A 276 7.86 -14.93 20.91
C VAL A 276 7.08 -15.25 22.18
N VAL A 277 6.93 -16.53 22.52
CA VAL A 277 6.42 -16.96 23.81
C VAL A 277 7.54 -16.80 24.84
N ARG A 278 7.39 -15.88 25.79
CA ARG A 278 8.24 -15.90 26.99
C ARG A 278 7.72 -17.01 27.91
N LYS A 279 8.36 -18.18 27.89
CA LYS A 279 8.33 -19.08 29.05
C LYS A 279 9.23 -18.46 30.11
N MET A 280 8.66 -17.86 31.15
CA MET A 280 9.42 -17.66 32.39
C MET A 280 9.52 -19.04 33.06
N PHE A 281 10.74 -19.48 33.31
CA PHE A 281 11.01 -20.52 34.29
C PHE A 281 10.72 -19.99 35.69
#